data_AF-A0A448D7Q2-F1
#
_entry.id   AF-A0A448D7Q2-F1
#
_cell.length_a   1.000
_cell.length_b   1.000
_cell.length_c   1.000
_cell.angle_alpha   90.00
_cell.angle_beta   90.00
_cell.angle_gamma   90.00
#
_symmetry.space_group_name_H-M   'P 1'
#
loop_
_entity.id
_entity.type
_entity.pdbx_description
1 polymer ?
#
loop_
_entity_poly.entity_id
_entity_poly.type
_entity_poly.pdbx_seq_one_letter_code
_entity_poly.pdbx_strand_id
1 'polypeptide(L)'
;MPHYHCTPSRRKIRKMNARQRKKFYVGEYQNLVFSVRGSLMPEYQSAAYFEQFINDVIDWVHANSMCLVSGGTAENFFIMFDHTKHPPHNITPMQRQMLIEWLVARKDMQHLRAGKLIDGFYGDETEYNQCNQIHK
;
A
#
# COMPACT_ATOMS: atom_id res chain seq x y z
N MET A 1 8.62 48.75 23.33
CA MET A 1 9.09 48.68 21.93
C MET A 1 7.99 48.04 21.09
N PRO A 2 7.56 48.65 19.98
CA PRO A 2 6.59 48.00 19.10
C PRO A 2 7.25 46.80 18.42
N HIS A 3 6.69 45.61 18.61
CA HIS A 3 7.07 44.41 17.85
C HIS A 3 6.48 44.55 16.44
N TYR A 4 7.30 44.97 15.48
CA TYR A 4 6.93 44.92 14.07
C TYR A 4 6.90 43.46 13.63
N HIS A 5 5.70 42.90 13.48
CA HIS A 5 5.53 41.62 12.80
C HIS A 5 5.85 41.83 11.31
N CYS A 6 7.08 41.53 10.91
CA CYS A 6 7.41 41.44 9.49
C CYS A 6 6.61 40.29 8.88
N THR A 7 5.56 40.63 8.12
CA THR A 7 4.75 39.65 7.42
C THR A 7 5.66 38.84 6.48
N PRO A 8 5.69 37.50 6.61
CA PRO A 8 6.57 36.69 5.78
C PRO A 8 6.23 36.87 4.30
N SER A 9 7.26 36.95 3.45
CA SER A 9 7.06 37.04 2.00
C SER A 9 6.29 35.84 1.46
N ARG A 10 5.58 36.00 0.33
CA ARG A 10 4.84 34.89 -0.32
C ARG A 10 5.69 33.65 -0.54
N ARG A 11 6.96 33.82 -0.91
CA ARG A 11 7.93 32.72 -1.07
C ARG A 11 8.19 31.99 0.26
N LYS A 12 8.33 32.73 1.35
CA LYS A 12 8.54 32.18 2.70
C LYS A 12 7.29 31.42 3.17
N ILE A 13 6.09 31.98 2.98
CA ILE A 13 4.82 31.31 3.29
C ILE A 13 4.70 30.00 2.49
N ARG A 14 4.97 30.02 1.18
CA ARG A 14 4.91 28.79 0.35
C ARG A 14 5.84 27.69 0.87
N LYS A 15 7.06 28.03 1.27
CA LYS A 15 8.01 27.08 1.86
C LYS A 15 7.53 26.55 3.21
N MET A 16 6.98 27.42 4.07
CA MET A 16 6.43 27.02 5.37
C MET A 16 5.25 26.06 5.19
N ASN A 17 4.35 26.35 4.26
CA ASN A 17 3.20 25.49 3.95
C ASN A 17 3.66 24.13 3.39
N ALA A 18 4.63 24.10 2.47
CA ALA A 18 5.18 22.84 1.96
C ALA A 18 5.84 22.01 3.08
N ARG A 19 6.59 22.65 3.98
CA ARG A 19 7.18 21.98 5.14
C ARG A 19 6.12 21.45 6.11
N GLN A 20 5.05 22.20 6.33
CA GLN A 20 3.91 21.74 7.14
C GLN A 20 3.25 20.52 6.49
N ARG A 21 2.94 20.58 5.19
CA ARG A 21 2.36 19.44 4.47
C ARG A 21 3.25 18.20 4.52
N LYS A 22 4.57 18.37 4.39
CA LYS A 22 5.53 17.27 4.55
C LYS A 22 5.53 16.70 5.97
N LYS A 23 5.49 17.56 6.99
CA LYS A 23 5.50 17.16 8.40
C LYS A 23 4.23 16.40 8.78
N PHE A 24 3.10 16.81 8.21
CA PHE A 24 1.80 16.18 8.43
C PHE A 24 1.43 15.17 7.34
N TYR A 25 2.33 14.80 6.43
CA TYR A 25 2.05 13.82 5.37
C TYR A 25 0.74 14.04 4.60
N VAL A 26 0.44 15.29 4.24
CA VAL A 26 -0.79 15.64 3.50
C VAL A 26 -0.48 16.14 2.08
N GLY A 27 -1.48 16.07 1.20
CA GLY A 27 -1.37 16.52 -0.18
C GLY A 27 -0.33 15.70 -0.93
N GLU A 28 0.69 16.37 -1.47
CA GLU A 28 1.77 15.69 -2.20
C GLU A 28 2.62 14.76 -1.33
N TYR A 29 2.50 14.81 0.00
CA TYR A 29 3.26 13.97 0.94
C TYR A 29 2.44 12.85 1.59
N GLN A 30 1.19 12.67 1.16
CA GLN A 30 0.38 11.52 1.54
C GLN A 30 1.05 10.22 1.11
N ASN A 31 0.92 9.16 1.89
CA ASN A 31 1.34 7.81 1.51
C ASN A 31 0.12 6.94 1.23
N LEU A 32 -0.05 6.45 0.00
CA LEU A 32 -1.18 5.59 -0.34
C LEU A 32 -0.76 4.12 -0.35
N VAL A 33 -1.47 3.33 0.47
CA VAL A 33 -1.26 1.89 0.64
C VAL A 33 -2.57 1.14 0.39
N PHE A 34 -2.49 -0.16 0.16
CA PHE A 34 -3.66 -1.03 0.15
C PHE A 34 -3.30 -2.42 0.65
N SER A 35 -4.32 -3.16 1.09
CA SER A 35 -4.18 -4.52 1.55
C SER A 35 -4.81 -5.53 0.61
N VAL A 36 -4.29 -6.74 0.62
CA VAL A 36 -4.87 -7.94 0.01
C VAL A 36 -4.94 -9.02 1.07
N ARG A 37 -6.05 -9.75 1.05
CA ARG A 37 -6.28 -10.95 1.86
C ARG A 37 -6.69 -12.10 0.98
N GLY A 38 -6.29 -13.30 1.35
CA GLY A 38 -6.68 -14.46 0.58
C GLY A 38 -6.29 -15.78 1.19
N SER A 39 -6.60 -16.82 0.45
CA SER A 39 -6.24 -18.20 0.73
C SER A 39 -5.76 -18.88 -0.54
N LEU A 40 -4.78 -19.76 -0.40
CA LEU A 40 -4.36 -20.69 -1.45
C LEU A 40 -5.27 -21.92 -1.46
N MET A 41 -5.40 -22.56 -2.62
CA MET A 41 -6.12 -23.83 -2.76
C MET A 41 -5.47 -24.90 -1.87
N PRO A 42 -6.25 -25.86 -1.32
CA PRO A 42 -5.76 -26.86 -0.38
C PRO A 42 -4.49 -27.60 -0.82
N GLU A 43 -4.37 -27.92 -2.11
CA GLU A 43 -3.20 -28.59 -2.69
C GLU A 43 -1.91 -27.75 -2.70
N TYR A 44 -2.00 -26.43 -2.49
CA TYR A 44 -0.87 -25.49 -2.41
C TYR A 44 -0.64 -24.95 -0.99
N GLN A 45 -1.24 -25.55 0.05
CA GLN A 45 -1.10 -25.07 1.43
C GLN A 45 0.12 -25.61 2.19
N SER A 46 0.99 -26.38 1.52
CA SER A 46 2.26 -26.81 2.12
C SER A 46 3.17 -25.60 2.39
N ALA A 47 4.02 -25.69 3.41
CA ALA A 47 4.97 -24.62 3.74
C ALA A 47 5.86 -24.25 2.54
N ALA A 48 6.33 -25.24 1.77
CA ALA A 48 7.15 -25.02 0.59
C ALA A 48 6.41 -24.26 -0.52
N TYR A 49 5.13 -24.59 -0.76
CA TYR A 49 4.33 -23.85 -1.75
C TYR A 49 4.02 -22.43 -1.28
N PHE A 50 3.76 -22.23 0.01
CA PHE A 50 3.52 -20.90 0.55
C PHE A 50 4.77 -20.02 0.50
N GLU A 51 5.95 -20.56 0.83
CA GLU A 51 7.22 -19.85 0.66
C GLU A 51 7.47 -19.47 -0.80
N GLN A 52 7.23 -20.39 -1.74
CA GLN A 52 7.34 -20.10 -3.17
C GLN A 52 6.37 -19.00 -3.60
N PHE A 53 5.11 -19.06 -3.16
CA PHE A 53 4.12 -18.02 -3.42
C PHE A 53 4.60 -16.65 -2.91
N ILE A 54 5.10 -16.56 -1.67
CA ILE A 54 5.59 -15.30 -1.11
C ILE A 54 6.81 -14.79 -1.89
N ASN A 55 7.74 -15.67 -2.29
CA ASN A 55 8.89 -15.28 -3.12
C ASN A 55 8.45 -14.73 -4.48
N ASP A 56 7.50 -15.37 -5.16
CA ASP A 56 6.96 -14.87 -6.43
C ASP A 56 6.31 -13.49 -6.26
N VAL A 57 5.58 -13.26 -5.16
CA VAL A 57 4.96 -11.97 -4.84
C VAL A 57 6.03 -10.91 -4.62
N ILE A 58 7.08 -11.23 -3.85
CA ILE A 58 8.23 -10.33 -3.62
C ILE A 58 8.87 -9.95 -4.95
N ASP A 59 9.19 -10.92 -5.81
CA ASP A 59 9.83 -10.68 -7.10
C ASP A 59 8.97 -9.76 -7.99
N TRP A 60 7.66 -10.04 -8.07
CA TRP A 60 6.73 -9.22 -8.84
C TRP A 60 6.63 -7.79 -8.31
N VAL A 61 6.54 -7.63 -6.99
CA VAL A 61 6.43 -6.33 -6.31
C VAL A 61 7.69 -5.49 -6.53
N HIS A 62 8.86 -6.10 -6.39
CA HIS A 62 10.14 -5.43 -6.62
C HIS A 62 10.31 -5.01 -8.08
N ALA A 63 9.94 -5.85 -9.03
CA ALA A 63 9.97 -5.52 -10.46
C ALA A 63 9.08 -4.31 -10.82
N ASN A 64 8.01 -4.08 -10.04
CA ASN A 64 7.07 -2.96 -10.22
C ASN A 64 7.32 -1.76 -9.29
N SER A 65 8.52 -1.68 -8.68
CA SER A 65 8.94 -0.58 -7.78
C SER A 65 8.05 -0.38 -6.54
N MET A 66 7.42 -1.45 -6.08
CA MET A 66 6.64 -1.49 -4.84
C MET A 66 7.39 -2.25 -3.75
N CYS A 67 6.91 -2.12 -2.51
CA CYS A 67 7.34 -2.92 -1.38
C CYS A 67 6.10 -3.51 -0.69
N LEU A 68 6.32 -4.48 0.19
CA LEU A 68 5.24 -5.18 0.87
C LEU A 68 5.60 -5.52 2.31
N VAL A 69 4.56 -5.71 3.12
CA VAL A 69 4.63 -6.36 4.42
C VAL A 69 3.57 -7.46 4.41
N SER A 70 3.95 -8.69 4.73
CA SER A 70 3.05 -9.84 4.72
C SER A 70 3.00 -10.52 6.08
N GLY A 71 1.92 -11.27 6.31
CA GLY A 71 1.74 -12.13 7.46
C GLY A 71 0.62 -13.15 7.25
N GLY A 72 0.53 -14.14 8.13
CA GLY A 72 -0.46 -15.22 8.08
C GLY A 72 0.08 -16.52 7.51
N THR A 73 -0.83 -17.37 7.02
CA THR A 73 -0.54 -18.71 6.50
C THR A 73 -1.18 -18.91 5.12
N ALA A 74 -0.91 -20.03 4.46
CA ALA A 74 -1.50 -20.35 3.16
C ALA A 74 -3.04 -20.36 3.17
N GLU A 75 -3.66 -20.73 4.30
CA GLU A 75 -5.12 -20.73 4.48
C GLU A 75 -5.70 -19.33 4.67
N ASN A 76 -4.91 -18.40 5.21
CA ASN A 76 -5.36 -17.04 5.51
C ASN A 76 -4.15 -16.12 5.61
N PHE A 77 -3.80 -15.49 4.49
CA PHE A 77 -2.73 -14.52 4.43
C PHE A 77 -3.26 -13.10 4.30
N PHE A 78 -2.44 -12.16 4.75
CA PHE A 78 -2.61 -10.73 4.57
C PHE A 78 -1.31 -10.13 4.04
N ILE A 79 -1.42 -9.29 3.01
CA ILE A 79 -0.30 -8.57 2.44
C ILE A 79 -0.70 -7.10 2.29
N MET A 80 0.09 -6.20 2.86
CA MET A 80 -0.01 -4.77 2.64
C MET A 80 1.05 -4.34 1.64
N PHE A 81 0.66 -3.52 0.67
CA PHE A 81 1.56 -2.99 -0.35
C PHE A 81 1.74 -1.49 -0.18
N ASP A 82 2.99 -1.05 -0.38
CA ASP A 82 3.41 0.34 -0.37
C ASP A 82 4.40 0.62 -1.53
N HIS A 83 4.77 1.88 -1.75
CA HIS A 83 5.75 2.29 -2.73
C HIS A 83 7.18 2.21 -2.13
N THR A 84 8.17 1.79 -2.93
CA THR A 84 9.58 1.65 -2.47
C THR A 84 10.21 2.95 -1.98
N LYS A 85 9.76 4.09 -2.51
CA LYS A 85 10.25 5.42 -2.16
C LYS A 85 9.19 6.15 -1.36
N HIS A 86 9.62 6.77 -0.26
CA HIS A 86 8.80 7.68 0.55
C HIS A 86 8.19 8.83 -0.26
N PRO A 87 7.15 9.50 0.27
CA PRO A 87 6.44 10.57 -0.42
C PRO A 87 7.38 11.63 -1.05
N PRO A 88 7.08 12.08 -2.27
CA PRO A 88 5.73 12.19 -2.87
C PRO A 88 5.30 11.01 -3.77
N HIS A 89 5.98 9.88 -3.70
CA HIS A 89 5.67 8.72 -4.51
C HIS A 89 4.69 7.79 -3.78
N ASN A 90 3.60 7.44 -4.47
CA ASN A 90 2.50 6.64 -3.94
C ASN A 90 2.22 5.46 -4.85
N ILE A 91 1.61 4.41 -4.30
CA ILE A 91 0.98 3.39 -5.14
C ILE A 91 -0.10 4.04 -5.98
N THR A 92 -0.03 3.80 -7.28
CA THR A 92 -1.04 4.27 -8.23
C THR A 92 -2.22 3.29 -8.30
N PRO A 93 -3.42 3.76 -8.64
CA PRO A 93 -4.57 2.88 -8.93
C PRO A 93 -4.25 1.82 -9.99
N MET A 94 -3.42 2.17 -10.98
CA MET A 94 -2.96 1.26 -12.03
C MET A 94 -2.09 0.14 -11.47
N GLN A 95 -1.09 0.44 -10.64
CA GLN A 95 -0.24 -0.59 -10.00
C GLN A 95 -1.06 -1.54 -9.12
N ARG A 96 -2.01 -0.99 -8.35
CA ARG A 96 -2.95 -1.80 -7.58
C ARG A 96 -3.73 -2.77 -8.48
N GLN A 97 -4.25 -2.27 -9.60
CA GLN A 97 -5.02 -3.08 -10.54
C GLN A 97 -4.16 -4.18 -11.19
N MET A 98 -2.95 -3.85 -11.63
CA MET A 98 -2.00 -4.82 -12.20
C MET A 98 -1.67 -5.96 -11.22
N LEU A 99 -1.46 -5.62 -9.94
CA LEU A 99 -1.18 -6.61 -8.90
C LEU A 99 -2.37 -7.54 -8.67
N ILE A 100 -3.58 -6.98 -8.62
CA ILE A 100 -4.81 -7.75 -8.45
C ILE A 100 -5.00 -8.70 -9.63
N GLU A 101 -4.85 -8.22 -10.87
CA GLU A 101 -4.97 -9.05 -12.07
C GLU A 101 -3.94 -10.18 -12.09
N TRP A 102 -2.70 -9.88 -11.70
CA TRP A 102 -1.65 -10.88 -11.60
C TRP A 102 -1.98 -11.96 -10.55
N LEU A 103 -2.47 -11.58 -9.37
CA LEU A 103 -2.89 -12.53 -8.33
C LEU A 103 -4.10 -13.37 -8.76
N VAL A 104 -5.10 -12.77 -9.39
CA VAL A 104 -6.31 -13.47 -9.88
C VAL A 104 -5.94 -14.50 -10.94
N ALA A 105 -4.97 -14.20 -11.81
CA ALA A 105 -4.51 -15.10 -12.87
C ALA A 105 -3.76 -16.34 -12.33
N ARG A 106 -3.31 -16.34 -11.07
CA ARG A 106 -2.59 -17.49 -10.51
C ARG A 106 -3.53 -18.67 -10.26
N LYS A 107 -3.02 -19.88 -10.51
CA LYS A 107 -3.79 -21.14 -10.34
C LYS A 107 -3.94 -21.56 -8.88
N ASP A 108 -2.96 -21.21 -8.05
CA ASP A 108 -2.88 -21.53 -6.62
C ASP A 108 -3.86 -20.72 -5.75
N MET A 109 -4.40 -19.62 -6.25
CA MET A 109 -5.34 -18.77 -5.51
C MET A 109 -6.77 -19.35 -5.45
N GLN A 110 -7.29 -19.52 -4.22
CA GLN A 110 -8.67 -19.93 -3.93
C GLN A 110 -9.59 -18.74 -3.71
N HIS A 111 -9.25 -17.86 -2.77
CA HIS A 111 -10.03 -16.68 -2.43
C HIS A 111 -9.14 -15.46 -2.39
N LEU A 112 -9.59 -14.37 -2.99
CA LEU A 112 -8.87 -13.10 -2.99
C LEU A 112 -9.82 -11.97 -2.62
N ARG A 113 -9.35 -11.08 -1.76
CA ARG A 113 -10.02 -9.83 -1.44
C ARG A 113 -8.99 -8.72 -1.45
N ALA A 114 -9.33 -7.57 -2.03
CA ALA A 114 -8.45 -6.41 -2.02
C ALA A 114 -9.16 -5.20 -1.43
N GLY A 115 -8.44 -4.47 -0.57
CA GLY A 115 -8.84 -3.17 -0.05
C GLY A 115 -8.72 -2.06 -1.08
N LYS A 116 -9.26 -0.89 -0.74
CA LYS A 116 -9.07 0.35 -1.51
C LYS A 116 -7.68 0.93 -1.22
N LEU A 117 -7.27 1.92 -2.03
CA LEU A 117 -6.14 2.77 -1.66
C LEU A 117 -6.55 3.68 -0.52
N ILE A 118 -5.79 3.66 0.56
CA ILE A 118 -6.03 4.46 1.76
C ILE A 118 -4.74 5.16 2.20
N ASP A 119 -4.88 6.17 3.05
CA ASP A 119 -3.75 6.89 3.62
C ASP A 119 -3.06 6.03 4.68
N GLY A 120 -1.78 5.68 4.49
CA GLY A 120 -1.03 4.89 5.45
C GLY A 120 -0.76 5.59 6.78
N PHE A 121 -0.86 6.92 6.86
CA PHE A 121 -0.63 7.67 8.10
C PHE A 121 -1.91 7.96 8.89
N TYR A 122 -3.04 8.12 8.19
CA TYR A 122 -4.30 8.57 8.79
C TYR A 122 -5.47 7.61 8.59
N GLY A 123 -5.29 6.54 7.80
CA GLY A 123 -6.30 5.51 7.59
C GLY A 123 -6.65 4.81 8.88
N ASP A 124 -7.95 4.59 9.09
CA ASP A 124 -8.45 3.81 10.22
C ASP A 124 -8.02 2.34 10.05
N GLU A 125 -7.62 1.67 11.14
CA GLU A 125 -7.30 0.23 11.15
C GLU A 125 -8.41 -0.61 10.53
N THR A 126 -9.67 -0.19 10.69
CA THR A 126 -10.83 -0.87 10.10
C THR A 126 -10.83 -0.80 8.57
N GLU A 127 -10.28 0.24 7.95
CA GLU A 127 -10.21 0.38 6.49
C GLU A 127 -9.26 -0.63 5.84
N TYR A 128 -8.18 -1.02 6.53
CA TYR A 128 -7.28 -2.09 6.07
C TYR A 128 -7.95 -3.45 6.01
N ASN A 129 -9.03 -3.63 6.79
CA ASN A 129 -9.82 -4.85 6.85
C ASN A 129 -10.97 -4.86 5.83
N GLN A 130 -11.33 -3.70 5.25
CA GLN A 130 -12.38 -3.58 4.24
C GLN A 130 -11.88 -4.05 2.87
N CYS A 131 -11.74 -5.36 2.73
CA CYS A 131 -11.38 -5.97 1.45
C CYS A 131 -12.65 -6.47 0.76
N ASN A 132 -12.91 -5.96 -0.45
CA ASN A 132 -14.01 -6.46 -1.28
C ASN A 132 -13.61 -7.81 -1.87
N GLN A 133 -14.54 -8.76 -1.90
CA GLN A 133 -14.32 -10.04 -2.52
C GLN A 133 -14.12 -9.87 -4.02
N ILE A 134 -13.02 -10.41 -4.52
CA ILE A 134 -12.73 -10.47 -5.94
C ILE A 134 -13.07 -11.91 -6.34
N HIS A 135 -14.20 -12.07 -7.02
CA HIS A 135 -14.56 -13.37 -7.57
C HIS A 135 -13.56 -13.70 -8.69
N LYS A 136 -12.89 -14.83 -8.52
CA LYS A 136 -12.22 -15.54 -9.59
C LYS A 136 -13.28 -16.27 -10.43
#